data_AF-A0A1I1A1B5-F1
#
_entry.id   AF-A0A1I1A1B5-F1
#
_cell.length_a   1.000
_cell.length_b   1.000
_cell.length_c   1.000
_cell.angle_alpha   90.00
_cell.angle_beta   90.00
_cell.angle_gamma   90.00
#
_symmetry.space_group_name_H-M   'P 1'
#
loop_
_entity.id
_entity.type
_entity.pdbx_description
1 polymer ?
#
loop_
_entity_poly.entity_id
_entity_poly.type
_entity_poly.pdbx_seq_one_letter_code
_entity_poly.pdbx_strand_id
1 'polypeptide(L)'
;MTILQKISNKLETYTGRGRTYFFRAIDKLYPQYYDLKKVDERIFPLGYCIPDELILDKVTDKTSLWAEVVPGLRETYRFSNEKDFYTMYAQAQFAFTWKKGGWDCLRHYEILANGTIPAFPDLAACPKDTLTHLPKELILQANKELLPWKDNPDYHSKYQNYATAILDHCKENISCSAVAKGFLKNLGVKSNQKILFLNCDANVNYSRELLFIGLSRVQESGKGLCYGYPKLDFLYDSFPLEKADKCYGKGFGYTRRLSSTPNSETLPTTDEEVENSIKQGQWDFIVYGKMGTDEGVLGIAPTCPFWKTVSEVYTKDQIAFVYGGDHIQNLKDMGSEHSRHLIAHAKLGKCFVRELKLS
;
A
#
# COMPACT_ATOMS: atom_id res chain seq x y z
N MET A 1 23.64 -16.37 -8.50
CA MET A 1 22.58 -17.22 -9.09
C MET A 1 23.24 -18.23 -10.02
N THR A 2 23.14 -19.51 -9.71
CA THR A 2 23.84 -20.60 -10.43
C THR A 2 23.16 -20.94 -11.77
N ILE A 3 23.85 -21.63 -12.68
CA ILE A 3 23.28 -22.09 -13.97
C ILE A 3 22.06 -23.01 -13.73
N LEU A 4 22.11 -23.86 -12.71
CA LEU A 4 21.00 -24.73 -12.31
C LEU A 4 19.79 -23.93 -11.81
N GLN A 5 19.98 -22.86 -11.03
CA GLN A 5 18.90 -21.94 -10.65
C GLN A 5 18.28 -21.26 -11.87
N LYS A 6 19.09 -20.84 -12.85
CA LYS A 6 18.57 -20.23 -14.09
C LYS A 6 17.73 -21.21 -14.91
N ILE A 7 18.13 -22.49 -14.99
CA ILE A 7 17.40 -23.52 -15.72
C ILE A 7 16.10 -23.87 -14.98
N SER A 8 16.16 -24.05 -13.66
CA SER A 8 14.97 -24.29 -12.81
C SER A 8 13.93 -23.17 -12.95
N ASN A 9 14.36 -21.91 -12.78
CA ASN A 9 13.49 -20.75 -12.94
C ASN A 9 12.88 -20.68 -14.35
N LYS A 10 13.65 -21.04 -15.38
CA LYS A 10 13.18 -21.05 -16.76
C LYS A 10 12.11 -22.13 -16.99
N LEU A 11 12.31 -23.34 -16.44
CA LEU A 11 11.32 -24.42 -16.48
C LEU A 11 10.03 -24.05 -15.74
N GLU A 12 10.12 -23.48 -14.53
CA GLU A 12 8.96 -22.96 -13.78
C GLU A 12 8.22 -21.87 -14.56
N THR A 13 8.94 -21.01 -15.27
CA THR A 13 8.33 -19.99 -16.14
C THR A 13 7.54 -20.63 -17.28
N TYR A 14 8.06 -21.69 -17.92
CA TYR A 14 7.36 -22.40 -19.00
C TYR A 14 6.13 -23.15 -18.51
N THR A 15 6.21 -23.83 -17.36
CA THR A 15 5.06 -24.54 -16.77
C THR A 15 3.97 -23.58 -16.30
N GLY A 16 4.36 -22.43 -15.71
CA GLY A 16 3.45 -21.34 -15.36
C GLY A 16 2.72 -20.75 -16.57
N ARG A 17 3.43 -20.55 -17.68
CA ARG A 17 2.82 -20.10 -18.96
C ARG A 17 1.84 -21.13 -19.52
N GLY A 18 2.17 -22.42 -19.48
CA GLY A 18 1.28 -23.50 -19.90
C GLY A 18 -0.02 -23.53 -19.08
N ARG A 19 0.10 -23.43 -17.76
CA ARG A 19 -1.06 -23.33 -16.84
C ARG A 19 -1.92 -22.11 -17.12
N THR A 20 -1.30 -20.95 -17.31
CA THR A 20 -2.01 -19.71 -17.65
C THR A 20 -2.83 -19.89 -18.94
N TYR A 21 -2.23 -20.43 -20.00
CA TYR A 21 -2.93 -20.67 -21.27
C TYR A 21 -4.10 -21.65 -21.11
N PHE A 22 -3.90 -22.73 -20.35
CA PHE A 22 -4.95 -23.69 -20.04
C PHE A 22 -6.14 -23.03 -19.32
N PHE A 23 -5.89 -22.22 -18.29
CA PHE A 23 -6.96 -21.52 -17.57
C PHE A 23 -7.65 -20.45 -18.42
N ARG A 24 -6.93 -19.75 -19.31
CA ARG A 24 -7.55 -18.84 -20.29
C ARG A 24 -8.49 -19.58 -21.25
N ALA A 25 -8.11 -20.79 -21.68
CA ALA A 25 -8.95 -21.62 -22.52
C ALA A 25 -10.21 -22.11 -21.77
N ILE A 26 -10.06 -22.54 -20.51
CA ILE A 26 -11.20 -22.91 -19.66
C ILE A 26 -12.14 -21.73 -19.44
N ASP A 27 -11.62 -20.56 -19.10
CA ASP A 27 -12.44 -19.35 -18.88
C ASP A 27 -13.28 -19.00 -20.12
N LYS A 28 -12.68 -19.10 -21.32
CA LYS A 28 -13.39 -18.89 -22.58
C LYS A 28 -14.50 -19.92 -22.82
N LEU A 29 -14.31 -21.16 -22.40
CA LEU A 29 -15.28 -22.25 -22.59
C LEU A 29 -16.35 -22.29 -21.50
N TYR A 30 -16.03 -21.83 -20.28
CA TYR A 30 -16.86 -21.91 -19.08
C TYR A 30 -16.79 -20.62 -18.23
N PRO A 31 -17.22 -19.46 -18.77
CA PRO A 31 -17.07 -18.16 -18.10
C PRO A 31 -17.82 -18.06 -16.77
N GLN A 32 -18.87 -18.87 -16.59
CA GLN A 32 -19.63 -18.97 -15.34
C GLN A 32 -18.84 -19.52 -14.15
N TYR A 33 -17.66 -20.12 -14.38
CA TYR A 33 -16.82 -20.70 -13.32
C TYR A 33 -16.29 -19.67 -12.32
N TYR A 34 -16.18 -18.40 -12.71
CA TYR A 34 -15.54 -17.36 -11.90
C TYR A 34 -16.50 -16.33 -11.27
N ASP A 35 -17.82 -16.43 -11.50
CA ASP A 35 -18.91 -15.58 -10.96
C ASP A 35 -18.44 -14.22 -10.38
N LEU A 36 -17.88 -13.38 -11.27
CA LEU A 36 -17.20 -12.14 -10.88
C LEU A 36 -18.10 -11.18 -10.12
N LYS A 37 -19.40 -11.18 -10.43
CA LYS A 37 -20.39 -10.32 -9.77
C LYS A 37 -20.48 -10.56 -8.26
N LYS A 38 -20.27 -11.80 -7.80
CA LYS A 38 -20.34 -12.11 -6.35
C LYS A 38 -19.06 -11.81 -5.59
N VAL A 39 -17.90 -11.78 -6.27
CA VAL A 39 -16.60 -11.55 -5.62
C VAL A 39 -16.14 -10.10 -5.72
N ASP A 40 -16.61 -9.35 -6.71
CA ASP A 40 -16.30 -7.93 -6.89
C ASP A 40 -16.69 -7.09 -5.67
N GLU A 41 -17.82 -7.40 -5.03
CA GLU A 41 -18.28 -6.73 -3.79
C GLU A 41 -17.32 -6.88 -2.59
N ARG A 42 -16.33 -7.77 -2.70
CA ARG A 42 -15.32 -8.04 -1.66
C ARG A 42 -13.92 -7.60 -2.07
N ILE A 43 -13.74 -7.01 -3.25
CA ILE A 43 -12.45 -6.57 -3.75
C ILE A 43 -12.47 -5.04 -3.81
N PHE A 44 -11.58 -4.41 -3.04
CA PHE A 44 -11.48 -2.98 -2.91
C PHE A 44 -10.11 -2.51 -3.39
N PRO A 45 -10.01 -1.38 -4.11
CA PRO A 45 -8.73 -0.77 -4.37
C PRO A 45 -8.15 -0.19 -3.07
N LEU A 46 -6.83 -0.25 -2.92
CA LEU A 46 -6.10 0.31 -1.78
C LEU A 46 -4.80 0.93 -2.26
N GLY A 47 -4.75 2.26 -2.37
CA GLY A 47 -3.49 2.92 -2.66
C GLY A 47 -2.57 2.94 -1.44
N TYR A 48 -1.30 3.27 -1.66
CA TYR A 48 -0.44 3.71 -0.57
C TYR A 48 -0.95 5.00 0.09
N CYS A 49 -0.34 5.32 1.23
CA CYS A 49 -0.56 6.53 2.00
C CYS A 49 0.78 7.15 2.42
N ILE A 50 0.74 8.20 3.23
CA ILE A 50 1.92 8.78 3.88
C ILE A 50 1.59 9.15 5.33
N PRO A 51 2.53 9.06 6.29
CA PRO A 51 2.25 9.48 7.66
C PRO A 51 1.75 10.92 7.74
N ASP A 52 0.76 11.11 8.61
CA ASP A 52 0.07 12.38 8.83
C ASP A 52 1.04 13.53 9.09
N GLU A 53 2.09 13.28 9.88
CA GLU A 53 3.11 14.26 10.28
C GLU A 53 4.12 14.64 9.18
N LEU A 54 4.11 13.94 8.04
CA LEU A 54 4.97 14.24 6.89
C LEU A 54 4.25 15.09 5.83
N ILE A 55 2.97 15.40 6.04
CA ILE A 55 2.20 16.27 5.16
C ILE A 55 2.34 17.71 5.65
N LEU A 56 2.74 18.62 4.75
CA LEU A 56 2.85 20.03 5.10
C LEU A 56 1.49 20.64 5.46
N ASP A 57 1.50 21.55 6.43
CA ASP A 57 0.30 22.30 6.81
C ASP A 57 -0.18 23.21 5.66
N LYS A 58 0.75 23.76 4.88
CA LYS A 58 0.48 24.61 3.72
C LYS A 58 1.61 24.54 2.70
N VAL A 59 1.32 24.90 1.46
CA VAL A 59 2.35 25.05 0.43
C VAL A 59 3.34 26.13 0.86
N THR A 60 4.63 25.81 0.83
CA THR A 60 5.73 26.73 1.15
C THR A 60 6.22 27.46 -0.09
N ASP A 61 6.98 28.53 0.11
CA ASP A 61 7.69 29.19 -0.98
C ASP A 61 8.67 28.22 -1.65
N LYS A 62 8.68 28.25 -2.98
CA LYS A 62 9.48 27.34 -3.81
C LYS A 62 10.75 28.06 -4.26
N THR A 63 11.90 27.43 -4.07
CA THR A 63 13.22 27.97 -4.43
C THR A 63 13.81 27.31 -5.67
N SER A 64 13.22 26.20 -6.11
CA SER A 64 13.70 25.41 -7.25
C SER A 64 12.52 25.06 -8.17
N LEU A 65 12.75 25.08 -9.49
CA LEU A 65 11.73 24.64 -10.44
C LEU A 65 11.52 23.12 -10.37
N TRP A 66 12.62 22.36 -10.27
CA TRP A 66 12.61 20.90 -10.28
C TRP A 66 13.21 20.32 -9.00
N ALA A 67 12.57 19.28 -8.49
CA ALA A 67 13.13 18.41 -7.47
C ALA A 67 14.37 17.68 -8.00
N GLU A 68 15.34 17.43 -7.13
CA GLU A 68 16.59 16.76 -7.49
C GLU A 68 16.37 15.29 -7.85
N VAL A 69 15.46 14.61 -7.15
CA VAL A 69 15.23 13.18 -7.32
C VAL A 69 14.55 12.91 -8.67
N VAL A 70 15.22 12.08 -9.47
CA VAL A 70 14.68 11.59 -10.75
C VAL A 70 14.49 10.07 -10.65
N PRO A 71 13.26 9.55 -10.80
CA PRO A 71 12.98 8.13 -10.67
C PRO A 71 13.86 7.23 -11.55
N GLY A 72 14.62 6.32 -10.95
CA GLY A 72 15.46 5.37 -11.69
C GLY A 72 16.89 5.84 -11.96
N LEU A 73 17.21 7.09 -11.64
CA LEU A 73 18.59 7.60 -11.60
C LEU A 73 19.09 7.53 -10.16
N ARG A 74 19.82 6.47 -9.81
CA ARG A 74 20.21 6.15 -8.43
C ARG A 74 21.07 7.25 -7.80
N GLU A 75 21.89 7.90 -8.60
CA GLU A 75 22.76 9.01 -8.22
C GLU A 75 22.00 10.22 -7.67
N THR A 76 20.72 10.38 -8.03
CA THR A 76 19.85 11.44 -7.51
C THR A 76 19.30 11.14 -6.11
N TYR A 77 19.46 9.91 -5.61
CA TYR A 77 19.01 9.48 -4.28
C TYR A 77 20.16 9.59 -3.25
N ARG A 78 20.78 10.78 -3.17
CA ARG A 78 21.99 11.01 -2.35
C ARG A 78 21.73 11.41 -0.89
N PHE A 79 20.48 11.60 -0.49
CA PHE A 79 20.10 12.08 0.85
C PHE A 79 20.45 11.09 1.94
N SER A 80 21.14 11.53 3.00
CA SER A 80 21.53 10.70 4.14
C SER A 80 20.49 10.68 5.26
N ASN A 81 19.61 11.68 5.33
CA ASN A 81 18.56 11.78 6.32
C ASN A 81 17.22 12.16 5.67
N GLU A 82 16.15 11.79 6.37
CA GLU A 82 14.76 11.93 5.92
C GLU A 82 14.34 13.40 5.75
N LYS A 83 14.78 14.25 6.67
CA LYS A 83 14.41 15.67 6.67
C LYS A 83 14.88 16.37 5.40
N ASP A 84 16.13 16.16 5.01
CA ASP A 84 16.69 16.77 3.79
C ASP A 84 16.01 16.23 2.53
N PHE A 85 15.68 14.94 2.52
CA PHE A 85 14.95 14.31 1.42
C PHE A 85 13.57 14.96 1.20
N TYR A 86 12.78 15.16 2.25
CA TYR A 86 11.49 15.84 2.13
C TYR A 86 11.63 17.35 1.89
N THR A 87 12.61 18.01 2.50
CA THR A 87 12.90 19.44 2.29
C THR A 87 13.20 19.73 0.82
N MET A 88 13.93 18.85 0.15
CA MET A 88 14.19 18.96 -1.29
C MET A 88 12.90 18.96 -2.11
N TYR A 89 11.93 18.10 -1.80
CA TYR A 89 10.62 18.17 -2.45
C TYR A 89 9.90 19.47 -2.09
N ALA A 90 9.87 19.86 -0.81
CA ALA A 90 9.16 21.06 -0.35
C ALA A 90 9.64 22.35 -1.02
N GLN A 91 10.93 22.42 -1.34
CA GLN A 91 11.56 23.55 -2.03
C GLN A 91 11.33 23.57 -3.55
N ALA A 92 10.90 22.44 -4.14
CA ALA A 92 10.70 22.32 -5.57
C ALA A 92 9.25 22.64 -6.00
N GLN A 93 9.09 23.26 -7.18
CA GLN A 93 7.78 23.43 -7.79
C GLN A 93 7.24 22.10 -8.33
N PHE A 94 8.04 21.43 -9.16
CA PHE A 94 7.70 20.18 -9.82
C PHE A 94 8.66 19.07 -9.44
N ALA A 95 8.16 17.83 -9.44
CA ALA A 95 8.98 16.64 -9.24
C ALA A 95 8.61 15.55 -10.24
N PHE A 96 9.62 14.88 -10.79
CA PHE A 96 9.40 13.78 -11.72
C PHE A 96 8.89 12.54 -11.00
N THR A 97 7.83 11.93 -11.53
CA THR A 97 7.40 10.60 -11.08
C THR A 97 6.72 9.82 -12.19
N TRP A 98 6.78 8.50 -12.10
CA TRP A 98 6.13 7.58 -13.03
C TRP A 98 6.08 6.17 -12.44
N LYS A 99 5.39 5.26 -13.15
CA LYS A 99 5.35 3.84 -12.84
C LYS A 99 6.76 3.23 -12.69
N LYS A 100 6.95 2.34 -11.72
CA LYS A 100 8.16 1.48 -11.61
C LYS A 100 7.77 0.01 -11.74
N GLY A 101 7.89 -0.77 -10.66
CA GLY A 101 7.39 -2.15 -10.65
C GLY A 101 5.87 -2.16 -10.79
N GLY A 102 5.20 -1.42 -9.90
CA GLY A 102 3.78 -1.07 -10.00
C GLY A 102 3.54 0.39 -10.38
N TRP A 103 2.28 0.73 -10.68
CA TRP A 103 1.85 2.12 -10.85
C TRP A 103 1.96 2.89 -9.53
N ASP A 104 1.61 2.23 -8.43
CA ASP A 104 1.55 2.85 -7.13
C ASP A 104 2.94 2.84 -6.45
N CYS A 105 3.57 4.02 -6.41
CA CYS A 105 4.89 4.23 -5.84
C CYS A 105 4.80 5.21 -4.67
N LEU A 106 5.47 4.92 -3.56
CA LEU A 106 5.50 5.81 -2.38
C LEU A 106 5.90 7.25 -2.75
N ARG A 107 6.83 7.40 -3.70
CA ARG A 107 7.30 8.69 -4.22
C ARG A 107 6.18 9.64 -4.63
N HIS A 108 5.09 9.14 -5.19
CA HIS A 108 3.97 10.00 -5.60
C HIS A 108 3.47 10.79 -4.38
N TYR A 109 3.25 10.09 -3.28
CA TYR A 109 2.72 10.66 -2.04
C TYR A 109 3.75 11.53 -1.33
N GLU A 110 5.04 11.19 -1.40
CA GLU A 110 6.14 12.02 -0.89
C GLU A 110 6.18 13.39 -1.59
N ILE A 111 5.95 13.43 -2.91
CA ILE A 111 5.86 14.65 -3.70
C ILE A 111 4.62 15.47 -3.29
N LEU A 112 3.45 14.83 -3.24
CA LEU A 112 2.18 15.49 -2.91
C LEU A 112 2.19 16.10 -1.50
N ALA A 113 2.69 15.34 -0.52
CA ALA A 113 2.75 15.75 0.89
C ALA A 113 3.61 16.99 1.12
N ASN A 114 4.55 17.27 0.21
CA ASN A 114 5.44 18.43 0.28
C ASN A 114 4.95 19.62 -0.57
N GLY A 115 3.66 19.59 -0.99
CA GLY A 115 3.05 20.66 -1.77
C GLY A 115 3.72 20.86 -3.12
N THR A 116 4.20 19.78 -3.73
CA THR A 116 4.94 19.78 -5.00
C THR A 116 4.11 19.07 -6.06
N ILE A 117 4.09 19.61 -7.27
CA ILE A 117 3.24 19.07 -8.34
C ILE A 117 4.01 17.96 -9.08
N PRO A 118 3.48 16.72 -9.14
CA PRO A 118 4.15 15.63 -9.85
C PRO A 118 4.03 15.79 -11.37
N ALA A 119 5.18 15.90 -12.05
CA ALA A 119 5.28 15.72 -13.49
C ALA A 119 5.23 14.22 -13.81
N PHE A 120 4.07 13.76 -14.30
CA PHE A 120 3.71 12.34 -14.47
C PHE A 120 3.25 12.06 -15.90
N PRO A 121 4.19 11.80 -16.85
CA PRO A 121 3.89 11.76 -18.29
C PRO A 121 2.89 10.67 -18.72
N ASP A 122 2.91 9.51 -18.09
CA ASP A 122 2.12 8.32 -18.45
C ASP A 122 0.88 8.11 -17.55
N LEU A 123 0.54 9.08 -16.70
CA LEU A 123 -0.56 8.94 -15.74
C LEU A 123 -1.91 8.64 -16.39
N ALA A 124 -2.17 9.17 -17.58
CA ALA A 124 -3.41 8.93 -18.33
C ALA A 124 -3.58 7.45 -18.76
N ALA A 125 -2.50 6.67 -18.79
CA ALA A 125 -2.54 5.23 -19.07
C ALA A 125 -2.73 4.38 -17.81
N CYS A 126 -2.75 4.99 -16.62
CA CYS A 126 -3.03 4.28 -15.38
C CYS A 126 -4.47 3.75 -15.38
N PRO A 127 -4.70 2.46 -15.07
CA PRO A 127 -6.04 1.92 -14.92
C PRO A 127 -6.87 2.72 -13.90
N LYS A 128 -8.19 2.79 -14.13
CA LYS A 128 -9.12 3.54 -13.28
C LYS A 128 -9.03 3.10 -11.81
N ASP A 129 -9.02 1.79 -11.59
CA ASP A 129 -9.06 1.15 -10.27
C ASP A 129 -7.67 0.96 -9.63
N THR A 130 -6.62 1.44 -10.28
CA THR A 130 -5.26 1.52 -9.72
C THR A 130 -4.96 2.97 -9.30
N LEU A 131 -4.14 3.19 -8.28
CA LEU A 131 -3.79 4.55 -7.80
C LEU A 131 -5.04 5.37 -7.40
N THR A 132 -5.98 4.74 -6.71
CA THR A 132 -7.31 5.36 -6.44
C THR A 132 -7.29 6.47 -5.41
N HIS A 133 -6.30 6.52 -4.52
CA HIS A 133 -6.13 7.63 -3.57
C HIS A 133 -5.47 8.86 -4.21
N LEU A 134 -4.74 8.68 -5.32
CA LEU A 134 -4.05 9.78 -6.01
C LEU A 134 -5.05 10.66 -6.77
N PRO A 135 -4.98 12.00 -6.71
CA PRO A 135 -5.86 12.89 -7.44
C PRO A 135 -5.45 12.99 -8.92
N LYS A 136 -5.64 11.88 -9.66
CA LYS A 136 -5.13 11.71 -11.04
C LYS A 136 -5.56 12.82 -11.99
N GLU A 137 -6.84 13.19 -11.96
CA GLU A 137 -7.40 14.24 -12.83
C GLU A 137 -6.79 15.61 -12.52
N LEU A 138 -6.62 15.94 -11.24
CA LEU A 138 -6.02 17.21 -10.81
C LEU A 138 -4.56 17.31 -11.26
N ILE A 139 -3.81 16.21 -11.17
CA ILE A 139 -2.42 16.13 -11.64
C ILE A 139 -2.34 16.26 -13.17
N LEU A 140 -3.23 15.59 -13.91
CA LEU A 140 -3.27 15.69 -15.37
C LEU A 140 -3.57 17.11 -15.84
N GLN A 141 -4.52 17.80 -15.17
CA GLN A 141 -4.83 19.19 -15.44
C GLN A 141 -3.66 20.11 -15.12
N ALA A 142 -3.05 19.97 -13.93
CA ALA A 142 -1.88 20.75 -13.54
C ALA A 142 -0.73 20.57 -14.53
N ASN A 143 -0.40 19.33 -14.92
CA ASN A 143 0.65 19.06 -15.91
C ASN A 143 0.34 19.68 -17.27
N LYS A 144 -0.92 19.62 -17.73
CA LYS A 144 -1.34 20.21 -19.01
C LYS A 144 -1.21 21.74 -19.03
N GLU A 145 -1.56 22.40 -17.93
CA GLU A 145 -1.59 23.86 -17.87
C GLU A 145 -0.25 24.49 -17.49
N LEU A 146 0.53 23.80 -16.67
CA LEU A 146 1.77 24.32 -16.11
C LEU A 146 3.03 23.84 -16.82
N LEU A 147 2.97 22.77 -17.62
CA LEU A 147 4.12 22.24 -18.35
C LEU A 147 3.97 22.44 -19.87
N PRO A 148 4.94 23.08 -20.56
CA PRO A 148 6.18 23.63 -20.01
C PRO A 148 5.94 24.89 -19.15
N TRP A 149 6.75 25.02 -18.09
CA TRP A 149 6.68 26.14 -17.15
C TRP A 149 7.02 27.47 -17.82
N LYS A 150 6.26 28.51 -17.47
CA LYS A 150 6.52 29.89 -17.87
C LYS A 150 6.58 30.75 -16.62
N ASP A 151 7.71 31.40 -16.38
CA ASP A 151 7.93 32.22 -15.19
C ASP A 151 7.20 33.57 -15.31
N ASN A 152 5.92 33.58 -14.94
CA ASN A 152 5.08 34.77 -14.92
C ASN A 152 3.97 34.67 -13.85
N PRO A 153 3.34 35.79 -13.46
CA PRO A 153 2.37 35.80 -12.36
C PRO A 153 1.16 34.87 -12.52
N ASP A 154 0.66 34.65 -13.75
CA ASP A 154 -0.47 33.75 -14.01
C ASP A 154 -0.10 32.29 -13.71
N TYR A 155 1.09 31.86 -14.14
CA TYR A 155 1.60 30.52 -13.87
C TYR A 155 1.89 30.31 -12.38
N HIS A 156 2.45 31.31 -11.68
CA HIS A 156 2.64 31.26 -10.23
C HIS A 156 1.32 31.14 -9.46
N SER A 157 0.30 31.88 -9.88
CA SER A 157 -1.05 31.79 -9.30
C SER A 157 -1.69 30.41 -9.53
N LYS A 158 -1.65 29.91 -10.77
CA LYS A 158 -2.14 28.56 -11.11
C LYS A 158 -1.39 27.48 -10.34
N TYR A 159 -0.06 27.59 -10.27
CA TYR A 159 0.76 26.68 -9.49
C TYR A 159 0.29 26.62 -8.05
N GLN A 160 0.14 27.78 -7.39
CA GLN A 160 -0.29 27.80 -5.99
C GLN A 160 -1.68 27.19 -5.79
N ASN A 161 -2.62 27.45 -6.71
CA ASN A 161 -3.95 26.84 -6.65
C ASN A 161 -3.89 25.32 -6.77
N TYR A 162 -3.17 24.78 -7.76
CA TYR A 162 -3.03 23.33 -7.93
C TYR A 162 -2.26 22.68 -6.78
N ALA A 163 -1.14 23.26 -6.36
CA ALA A 163 -0.33 22.74 -5.26
C ALA A 163 -1.11 22.70 -3.94
N THR A 164 -1.91 23.74 -3.66
CA THR A 164 -2.77 23.80 -2.47
C THR A 164 -3.87 22.74 -2.55
N ALA A 165 -4.60 22.66 -3.66
CA ALA A 165 -5.65 21.65 -3.84
C ALA A 165 -5.11 20.21 -3.75
N ILE A 166 -3.92 19.96 -4.28
CA ILE A 166 -3.23 18.67 -4.18
C ILE A 166 -2.84 18.36 -2.73
N LEU A 167 -2.28 19.33 -2.01
CA LEU A 167 -1.87 19.17 -0.62
C LEU A 167 -3.08 18.92 0.30
N ASP A 168 -4.18 19.63 0.08
CA ASP A 168 -5.42 19.44 0.83
C ASP A 168 -6.04 18.06 0.54
N HIS A 169 -6.08 17.63 -0.73
CA HIS A 169 -6.46 16.26 -1.08
C HIS A 169 -5.57 15.22 -0.38
N CYS A 170 -4.27 15.50 -0.23
CA CYS A 170 -3.34 14.61 0.45
C CYS A 170 -3.72 14.42 1.93
N LYS A 171 -4.01 15.50 2.66
CA LYS A 171 -4.46 15.44 4.05
C LYS A 171 -5.74 14.63 4.22
N GLU A 172 -6.71 14.86 3.33
CA GLU A 172 -8.05 14.30 3.42
C GLU A 172 -8.17 12.85 2.98
N ASN A 173 -7.35 12.42 2.00
CA ASN A 173 -7.56 11.14 1.30
C ASN A 173 -6.31 10.24 1.26
N ILE A 174 -5.13 10.76 1.57
CA ILE A 174 -3.84 10.05 1.39
C ILE A 174 -3.10 9.86 2.72
N SER A 175 -3.38 10.64 3.76
CA SER A 175 -2.79 10.40 5.08
C SER A 175 -3.03 8.97 5.57
N CYS A 176 -2.09 8.41 6.35
CA CYS A 176 -2.25 7.11 6.98
C CYS A 176 -3.59 6.99 7.71
N SER A 177 -4.00 8.03 8.46
CA SER A 177 -5.31 8.04 9.13
C SER A 177 -6.48 8.07 8.15
N ALA A 178 -6.42 8.83 7.06
CA ALA A 178 -7.50 8.89 6.06
C ALA A 178 -7.70 7.53 5.37
N VAL A 179 -6.62 6.91 4.90
CA VAL A 179 -6.68 5.59 4.25
C VAL A 179 -7.14 4.52 5.23
N ALA A 180 -6.68 4.54 6.48
CA ALA A 180 -7.15 3.62 7.51
C ALA A 180 -8.65 3.78 7.81
N LYS A 181 -9.18 5.01 7.89
CA LYS A 181 -10.62 5.25 8.05
C LYS A 181 -11.43 4.69 6.87
N GLY A 182 -10.94 4.89 5.63
CA GLY A 182 -11.56 4.31 4.43
C GLY A 182 -11.55 2.78 4.44
N PHE A 183 -10.42 2.19 4.84
CA PHE A 183 -10.27 0.74 5.00
C PHE A 183 -11.26 0.17 6.04
N LEU A 184 -11.33 0.75 7.24
CA LEU A 184 -12.25 0.35 8.31
C LEU A 184 -13.71 0.48 7.87
N LYS A 185 -14.06 1.55 7.14
CA LYS A 185 -15.39 1.75 6.56
C LYS A 185 -15.76 0.60 5.61
N ASN A 186 -14.88 0.20 4.70
CA ASN A 186 -15.11 -0.93 3.79
C ASN A 186 -15.17 -2.28 4.52
N LEU A 187 -14.44 -2.41 5.63
CA LEU A 187 -14.58 -3.57 6.51
C LEU A 187 -15.88 -3.58 7.31
N GLY A 188 -16.53 -2.44 7.53
CA GLY A 188 -17.66 -2.31 8.46
C GLY A 188 -17.21 -2.32 9.93
N VAL A 189 -15.95 -1.96 10.19
CA VAL A 189 -15.33 -1.95 11.52
C VAL A 189 -15.49 -0.57 12.15
N LYS A 190 -15.84 -0.55 13.43
CA LYS A 190 -15.84 0.67 14.25
C LYS A 190 -14.46 0.88 14.90
N SER A 191 -14.11 2.12 15.20
CA SER A 191 -12.81 2.51 15.77
C SER A 191 -12.59 2.07 17.23
N ASN A 192 -13.52 1.33 17.83
CA ASN A 192 -13.42 0.80 19.19
C ASN A 192 -13.26 -0.73 19.23
N GLN A 193 -13.05 -1.36 18.07
CA GLN A 193 -12.93 -2.82 17.93
C GLN A 193 -11.47 -3.26 17.94
N LYS A 194 -11.24 -4.54 18.24
CA LYS A 194 -9.93 -5.18 18.29
C LYS A 194 -9.60 -5.87 16.97
N ILE A 195 -8.47 -5.48 16.38
CA ILE A 195 -7.95 -6.04 15.14
C ILE A 195 -6.66 -6.78 15.44
N LEU A 196 -6.59 -8.06 15.06
CA LEU A 196 -5.31 -8.76 14.93
C LEU A 196 -4.80 -8.58 13.50
N PHE A 197 -3.66 -7.92 13.38
CA PHE A 197 -2.95 -7.71 12.12
C PHE A 197 -1.82 -8.73 12.01
N LEU A 198 -2.05 -9.80 11.26
CA LEU A 198 -1.08 -10.87 11.03
C LEU A 198 -0.08 -10.46 9.94
N ASN A 199 1.17 -10.31 10.35
CA ASN A 199 2.29 -9.98 9.49
C ASN A 199 2.82 -11.26 8.86
N CYS A 200 2.50 -11.48 7.58
CA CYS A 200 2.84 -12.72 6.88
C CYS A 200 4.35 -12.88 6.62
N ASP A 201 4.96 -12.00 5.80
CA ASP A 201 6.39 -12.07 5.47
C ASP A 201 7.17 -10.88 6.08
N ALA A 202 8.36 -11.12 6.61
CA ALA A 202 9.11 -10.09 7.35
C ALA A 202 9.60 -8.91 6.50
N ASN A 203 9.77 -9.05 5.18
CA ASN A 203 10.27 -7.96 4.35
C ASN A 203 9.24 -6.80 4.28
N VAL A 204 9.74 -5.59 4.16
CA VAL A 204 8.94 -4.35 4.06
C VAL A 204 8.03 -4.39 2.83
N ASN A 205 6.78 -3.95 2.99
CA ASN A 205 5.83 -3.67 1.93
C ASN A 205 4.99 -2.46 2.35
N TYR A 206 5.21 -1.30 1.71
CA TYR A 206 4.61 -0.04 2.16
C TYR A 206 3.08 -0.08 2.34
N SER A 207 2.35 -0.96 1.62
CA SER A 207 0.89 -1.11 1.79
C SER A 207 0.57 -1.64 3.18
N ARG A 208 1.39 -2.55 3.69
CA ARG A 208 1.29 -3.12 5.03
C ARG A 208 1.68 -2.10 6.09
N GLU A 209 2.90 -1.56 6.01
CA GLU A 209 3.43 -0.70 7.07
C GLU A 209 2.58 0.57 7.25
N LEU A 210 2.27 1.26 6.16
CA LEU A 210 1.60 2.56 6.21
C LEU A 210 0.11 2.40 6.57
N LEU A 211 -0.53 1.33 6.11
CA LEU A 211 -1.88 0.99 6.57
C LEU A 211 -1.86 0.62 8.05
N PHE A 212 -0.90 -0.19 8.52
CA PHE A 212 -0.79 -0.56 9.92
C PHE A 212 -0.59 0.67 10.82
N ILE A 213 0.27 1.62 10.43
CA ILE A 213 0.44 2.90 11.14
C ILE A 213 -0.91 3.62 11.29
N GLY A 214 -1.65 3.75 10.18
CA GLY A 214 -2.96 4.39 10.19
C GLY A 214 -3.99 3.66 11.06
N LEU A 215 -4.05 2.32 10.96
CA LEU A 215 -4.97 1.49 11.74
C LEU A 215 -4.69 1.58 13.24
N SER A 216 -3.42 1.52 13.64
CA SER A 216 -3.02 1.69 15.04
C SER A 216 -3.47 3.03 15.60
N ARG A 217 -3.21 4.14 14.90
CA ARG A 217 -3.59 5.50 15.33
C ARG A 217 -5.11 5.68 15.42
N VAL A 218 -5.84 5.21 14.41
CA VAL A 218 -7.30 5.37 14.34
C VAL A 218 -8.01 4.51 15.41
N GLN A 219 -7.55 3.28 15.63
CA GLN A 219 -8.09 2.42 16.66
C GLN A 219 -7.76 2.96 18.06
N GLU A 220 -6.51 3.35 18.32
CA GLU A 220 -6.12 3.95 19.61
C GLU A 220 -6.97 5.19 19.95
N SER A 221 -7.13 6.10 19.00
CA SER A 221 -7.97 7.30 19.16
C SER A 221 -9.43 6.96 19.45
N GLY A 222 -9.93 5.84 18.93
CA GLY A 222 -11.28 5.35 19.16
C GLY A 222 -11.44 4.41 20.36
N LYS A 223 -10.39 4.23 21.18
CA LYS A 223 -10.32 3.27 22.29
C LYS A 223 -10.43 1.79 21.85
N GLY A 224 -10.15 1.51 20.59
CA GLY A 224 -9.95 0.16 20.06
C GLY A 224 -8.49 -0.26 20.11
N LEU A 225 -8.17 -1.34 19.40
CA LEU A 225 -6.81 -1.90 19.34
C LEU A 225 -6.52 -2.42 17.94
N CYS A 226 -5.36 -2.09 17.38
CA CYS A 226 -4.80 -2.79 16.22
C CYS A 226 -3.45 -3.37 16.62
N TYR A 227 -3.41 -4.69 16.82
CA TYR A 227 -2.24 -5.40 17.29
C TYR A 227 -1.56 -6.15 16.15
N GLY A 228 -0.27 -5.88 15.93
CA GLY A 228 0.52 -6.53 14.86
C GLY A 228 1.33 -7.72 15.37
N TYR A 229 1.21 -8.88 14.72
CA TYR A 229 1.97 -10.08 15.07
C TYR A 229 2.55 -10.83 13.84
N PRO A 230 3.85 -11.20 13.83
CA PRO A 230 4.88 -10.79 14.78
C PRO A 230 5.05 -9.26 14.81
N LYS A 231 5.55 -8.70 15.91
CA LYS A 231 5.66 -7.25 16.06
C LYS A 231 6.60 -6.64 15.02
N LEU A 232 6.15 -5.57 14.34
CA LEU A 232 6.98 -4.76 13.43
C LEU A 232 7.73 -3.69 14.23
N ASP A 233 8.78 -4.09 14.95
CA ASP A 233 9.49 -3.20 15.89
C ASP A 233 9.97 -1.90 15.24
N PHE A 234 10.37 -1.94 13.97
CA PHE A 234 10.88 -0.77 13.24
C PHE A 234 9.86 0.36 13.05
N LEU A 235 8.57 0.10 13.27
CA LEU A 235 7.53 1.11 13.21
C LEU A 235 7.43 1.94 14.50
N TYR A 236 8.04 1.52 15.60
CA TYR A 236 7.91 2.16 16.91
C TYR A 236 9.09 3.11 17.19
N ASP A 237 8.83 4.21 17.91
CA ASP A 237 9.83 5.22 18.30
C ASP A 237 10.98 4.68 19.17
N SER A 238 10.79 3.52 19.82
CA SER A 238 11.83 2.78 20.53
C SER A 238 12.86 2.12 19.60
N PHE A 239 12.60 2.00 18.29
CA PHE A 239 13.49 1.30 17.37
C PHE A 239 14.78 2.09 17.09
N PRO A 240 16.00 1.53 17.26
CA PRO A 240 17.23 2.30 17.18
C PRO A 240 17.44 3.02 15.82
N LEU A 241 17.85 4.29 15.85
CA LEU A 241 18.01 5.14 14.66
C LEU A 241 19.03 4.54 13.68
N GLU A 242 20.16 4.03 14.19
CA GLU A 242 21.22 3.43 13.39
C GLU A 242 20.82 2.11 12.70
N LYS A 243 19.69 1.51 13.13
CA LYS A 243 19.06 0.37 12.46
C LYS A 243 18.00 0.82 11.46
N ALA A 244 17.29 1.93 11.72
CA ALA A 244 16.28 2.49 10.81
C ALA A 244 16.90 2.86 9.45
N ASP A 245 18.07 3.48 9.46
CA ASP A 245 18.79 3.87 8.23
C ASP A 245 19.20 2.69 7.34
N LYS A 246 19.22 1.47 7.91
CA LYS A 246 19.54 0.22 7.18
C LYS A 246 18.30 -0.48 6.65
N CYS A 247 17.11 -0.02 7.00
CA CYS A 247 15.87 -0.55 6.46
C CYS A 247 15.74 -0.18 4.97
N TYR A 248 14.83 -0.87 4.27
CA TYR A 248 14.53 -0.58 2.88
C TYR A 248 14.16 0.91 2.71
N GLY A 249 14.68 1.56 1.66
CA GLY A 249 14.47 3.00 1.47
C GLY A 249 15.06 3.88 2.59
N LYS A 250 16.07 3.38 3.33
CA LYS A 250 16.66 4.01 4.53
C LYS A 250 15.66 4.22 5.68
N GLY A 251 14.54 3.49 5.67
CA GLY A 251 13.48 3.64 6.67
C GLY A 251 12.66 4.93 6.55
N PHE A 252 12.88 5.72 5.50
CA PHE A 252 12.18 7.00 5.31
C PHE A 252 10.69 6.75 5.13
N GLY A 253 9.88 7.60 5.74
CA GLY A 253 8.43 7.60 5.61
C GLY A 253 7.71 6.60 6.51
N TYR A 254 8.34 5.57 7.08
CA TYR A 254 7.58 4.53 7.82
C TYR A 254 8.20 4.08 9.13
N THR A 255 9.51 4.25 9.34
CA THR A 255 10.11 3.85 10.62
C THR A 255 9.76 4.83 11.73
N ARG A 256 9.66 4.33 12.97
CA ARG A 256 9.49 5.15 14.18
C ARG A 256 8.26 6.08 14.16
N ARG A 257 7.14 5.62 13.59
CA ARG A 257 5.86 6.36 13.45
C ARG A 257 4.82 6.08 14.55
N LEU A 258 5.04 5.05 15.36
CA LEU A 258 4.15 4.64 16.45
C LEU A 258 4.82 4.83 17.80
N SER A 259 4.04 5.15 18.83
CA SER A 259 4.57 5.24 20.20
C SER A 259 4.82 3.85 20.78
N SER A 260 5.98 3.64 21.42
CA SER A 260 6.27 2.42 22.17
C SER A 260 5.61 2.37 23.54
N THR A 261 4.83 3.39 23.91
CA THR A 261 4.19 3.45 25.24
C THR A 261 3.35 2.20 25.44
N PRO A 262 3.51 1.47 26.57
CA PRO A 262 2.79 0.22 26.78
C PRO A 262 1.28 0.49 26.78
N ASN A 263 0.54 -0.26 25.97
CA ASN A 263 -0.88 -0.42 26.22
C ASN A 263 -1.05 -1.03 27.62
N SER A 264 -2.06 -0.60 28.36
CA SER A 264 -2.39 -1.19 29.66
C SER A 264 -2.83 -2.65 29.57
N GLU A 265 -3.14 -3.12 28.36
CA GLU A 265 -3.56 -4.49 28.06
C GLU A 265 -2.34 -5.40 27.84
N THR A 266 -2.34 -6.56 28.49
CA THR A 266 -1.35 -7.62 28.24
C THR A 266 -1.66 -8.28 26.90
N LEU A 267 -0.75 -8.15 25.94
CA LEU A 267 -0.91 -8.66 24.57
C LEU A 267 -0.12 -9.96 24.39
N PRO A 268 -0.60 -10.91 23.57
CA PRO A 268 0.10 -12.15 23.31
C PRO A 268 1.45 -11.87 22.64
N THR A 269 2.50 -12.58 23.04
CA THR A 269 3.88 -12.35 22.56
C THR A 269 4.50 -13.56 21.87
N THR A 270 3.90 -14.73 22.04
CA THR A 270 4.34 -16.00 21.44
C THR A 270 3.30 -16.56 20.47
N ASP A 271 3.72 -17.47 19.58
CA ASP A 271 2.81 -18.12 18.63
C ASP A 271 1.66 -18.85 19.36
N GLU A 272 1.96 -19.49 20.48
CA GLU A 272 0.97 -20.19 21.31
C GLU A 272 -0.05 -19.23 21.92
N GLU A 273 0.42 -18.11 22.49
CA GLU A 273 -0.46 -17.09 23.06
C GLU A 273 -1.35 -16.45 21.99
N VAL A 274 -0.79 -16.16 20.81
CA VAL A 274 -1.55 -15.62 19.68
C VAL A 274 -2.57 -16.62 19.19
N GLU A 275 -2.19 -17.89 18.97
CA GLU A 275 -3.13 -18.91 18.54
C GLU A 275 -4.25 -19.12 19.57
N ASN A 276 -3.93 -19.10 20.86
CA ASN A 276 -4.93 -19.18 21.93
C ASN A 276 -5.86 -17.96 21.96
N SER A 277 -5.36 -16.74 21.72
CA SER A 277 -6.20 -15.55 21.60
C SER A 277 -7.18 -15.65 20.43
N ILE A 278 -6.76 -16.24 19.31
CA ILE A 278 -7.59 -16.50 18.14
C ILE A 278 -8.67 -17.53 18.50
N LYS A 279 -8.32 -18.66 19.11
CA LYS A 279 -9.27 -19.71 19.56
C LYS A 279 -10.33 -19.20 20.52
N GLN A 280 -9.96 -18.25 21.37
CA GLN A 280 -10.86 -17.63 22.35
C GLN A 280 -11.75 -16.53 21.75
N GLY A 281 -11.59 -16.19 20.46
CA GLY A 281 -12.37 -15.13 19.83
C GLY A 281 -12.08 -13.74 20.40
N GLN A 282 -10.85 -13.48 20.85
CA GLN A 282 -10.48 -12.20 21.50
C GLN A 282 -10.46 -11.00 20.53
N TRP A 283 -10.49 -11.26 19.21
CA TRP A 283 -10.41 -10.25 18.17
C TRP A 283 -11.76 -10.08 17.49
N ASP A 284 -12.10 -8.87 17.08
CA ASP A 284 -13.29 -8.63 16.25
C ASP A 284 -13.00 -8.98 14.78
N PHE A 285 -11.78 -8.68 14.32
CA PHE A 285 -11.33 -8.84 12.94
C PHE A 285 -9.90 -9.34 12.84
N ILE A 286 -9.64 -10.13 11.81
CA ILE A 286 -8.31 -10.61 11.41
C ILE A 286 -7.92 -9.95 10.09
N VAL A 287 -6.80 -9.25 10.07
CA VAL A 287 -6.23 -8.63 8.86
C VAL A 287 -4.91 -9.31 8.55
N TYR A 288 -4.82 -9.92 7.36
CA TYR A 288 -3.59 -10.46 6.84
C TYR A 288 -2.87 -9.42 5.99
N GLY A 289 -1.69 -9.01 6.46
CA GLY A 289 -0.83 -8.07 5.76
C GLY A 289 0.08 -8.79 4.75
N LYS A 290 0.30 -8.14 3.61
CA LYS A 290 1.28 -8.58 2.59
C LYS A 290 0.89 -9.90 1.92
N MET A 291 -0.22 -9.84 1.20
CA MET A 291 -0.83 -10.95 0.47
C MET A 291 -0.56 -10.84 -1.03
N GLY A 292 -0.46 -11.99 -1.70
CA GLY A 292 -0.23 -12.05 -3.14
C GLY A 292 0.73 -13.18 -3.52
N THR A 293 0.66 -13.59 -4.78
CA THR A 293 1.54 -14.64 -5.32
C THR A 293 2.98 -14.16 -5.51
N ASP A 294 3.20 -12.85 -5.52
CA ASP A 294 4.51 -12.19 -5.55
C ASP A 294 5.04 -11.81 -4.16
N GLU A 295 4.32 -12.17 -3.08
CA GLU A 295 4.65 -11.80 -1.70
C GLU A 295 5.14 -12.99 -0.84
N GLY A 296 5.50 -14.11 -1.49
CA GLY A 296 6.03 -15.30 -0.84
C GLY A 296 4.96 -16.26 -0.29
N VAL A 297 5.40 -17.41 0.23
CA VAL A 297 4.50 -18.51 0.63
C VAL A 297 3.56 -18.15 1.78
N LEU A 298 3.98 -17.24 2.66
CA LEU A 298 3.15 -16.78 3.78
C LEU A 298 2.09 -15.77 3.34
N GLY A 299 2.22 -15.17 2.15
CA GLY A 299 1.24 -14.25 1.55
C GLY A 299 0.08 -14.95 0.82
N ILE A 300 -0.10 -16.26 1.03
CA ILE A 300 -1.04 -17.11 0.31
C ILE A 300 -1.80 -17.98 1.32
N ALA A 301 -3.14 -17.95 1.32
CA ALA A 301 -3.93 -18.95 2.03
C ALA A 301 -3.90 -20.31 1.29
N PRO A 302 -3.79 -21.45 1.98
CA PRO A 302 -3.90 -21.65 3.43
C PRO A 302 -2.56 -21.61 4.19
N THR A 303 -1.47 -21.20 3.56
CA THR A 303 -0.12 -21.20 4.16
C THR A 303 0.22 -19.94 4.95
N CYS A 304 -0.68 -18.96 5.00
CA CYS A 304 -0.52 -17.78 5.85
C CYS A 304 -0.63 -18.14 7.35
N PRO A 305 -0.03 -17.33 8.25
CA PRO A 305 0.03 -17.65 9.67
C PRO A 305 -1.34 -17.92 10.30
N PHE A 306 -1.42 -18.98 11.12
CA PHE A 306 -2.62 -19.36 11.88
C PHE A 306 -3.88 -19.60 11.03
N TRP A 307 -3.77 -19.77 9.71
CA TRP A 307 -4.93 -19.84 8.81
C TRP A 307 -5.96 -20.89 9.23
N LYS A 308 -5.52 -22.09 9.61
CA LYS A 308 -6.41 -23.17 10.06
C LYS A 308 -7.31 -22.67 11.21
N THR A 309 -6.69 -22.20 12.29
CA THR A 309 -7.36 -21.71 13.49
C THR A 309 -8.25 -20.50 13.20
N VAL A 310 -7.78 -19.56 12.38
CA VAL A 310 -8.58 -18.39 11.96
C VAL A 310 -9.81 -18.82 11.18
N SER A 311 -9.67 -19.74 10.21
CA SER A 311 -10.77 -20.20 9.37
C SER A 311 -11.82 -21.04 10.10
N GLU A 312 -11.47 -21.61 11.26
CA GLU A 312 -12.38 -22.35 12.14
C GLU A 312 -13.19 -21.42 13.06
N VAL A 313 -12.66 -20.25 13.40
CA VAL A 313 -13.26 -19.34 14.40
C VAL A 313 -13.93 -18.10 13.77
N TYR A 314 -13.35 -17.55 12.71
CA TYR A 314 -13.78 -16.28 12.13
C TYR A 314 -14.51 -16.49 10.81
N THR A 315 -15.58 -15.73 10.62
CA THR A 315 -16.30 -15.73 9.33
C THR A 315 -15.55 -14.91 8.28
N LYS A 316 -15.83 -15.15 7.00
CA LYS A 316 -15.27 -14.36 5.89
C LYS A 316 -15.55 -12.85 5.96
N ASP A 317 -16.57 -12.44 6.72
CA ASP A 317 -16.89 -11.02 6.91
C ASP A 317 -16.01 -10.35 7.98
N GLN A 318 -15.29 -11.16 8.76
CA GLN A 318 -14.33 -10.74 9.79
C GLN A 318 -12.86 -10.89 9.34
N ILE A 319 -12.62 -11.31 8.10
CA ILE A 319 -11.28 -11.56 7.55
C ILE A 319 -11.00 -10.58 6.42
N ALA A 320 -9.81 -9.98 6.44
CA ALA A 320 -9.31 -9.10 5.39
C ALA A 320 -7.91 -9.50 4.90
N PHE A 321 -7.64 -9.26 3.61
CA PHE A 321 -6.36 -9.52 2.95
C PHE A 321 -5.84 -8.25 2.30
N VAL A 322 -4.61 -7.84 2.64
CA VAL A 322 -3.97 -6.63 2.10
C VAL A 322 -2.93 -7.02 1.06
N TYR A 323 -3.23 -6.73 -0.20
CA TYR A 323 -2.39 -7.02 -1.36
C TYR A 323 -1.52 -5.83 -1.72
N GLY A 324 -0.21 -6.01 -1.58
CA GLY A 324 0.78 -4.96 -1.78
C GLY A 324 1.78 -5.21 -2.89
N GLY A 325 1.60 -6.27 -3.69
CA GLY A 325 2.51 -6.64 -4.77
C GLY A 325 2.53 -5.65 -5.94
N ASP A 326 3.59 -5.73 -6.75
CA ASP A 326 3.79 -4.90 -7.94
C ASP A 326 2.97 -5.37 -9.16
N HIS A 327 2.48 -6.61 -9.12
CA HIS A 327 1.72 -7.17 -10.23
C HIS A 327 0.28 -6.69 -10.25
N ILE A 328 -0.15 -6.26 -11.44
CA ILE A 328 -1.53 -5.86 -11.67
C ILE A 328 -2.49 -7.05 -11.58
N GLN A 329 -3.46 -6.93 -10.69
CA GLN A 329 -4.58 -7.83 -10.50
C GLN A 329 -5.68 -7.47 -11.48
N ASN A 330 -5.56 -7.97 -12.72
CA ASN A 330 -6.50 -7.70 -13.80
C ASN A 330 -7.63 -8.74 -13.80
N LEU A 331 -8.80 -8.39 -13.28
CA LEU A 331 -9.94 -9.31 -13.19
C LEU A 331 -10.57 -9.66 -14.55
N LYS A 332 -10.15 -8.99 -15.64
CA LYS A 332 -10.48 -9.42 -17.01
C LYS A 332 -9.58 -10.53 -17.55
N ASP A 333 -8.45 -10.80 -16.92
CA ASP A 333 -7.54 -11.88 -17.28
C ASP A 333 -7.61 -13.01 -16.26
N MET A 334 -8.71 -13.77 -16.33
CA MET A 334 -8.98 -14.91 -15.45
C MET A 334 -8.01 -16.08 -15.57
N GLY A 335 -7.18 -16.09 -16.61
CA GLY A 335 -6.09 -17.07 -16.71
C GLY A 335 -4.87 -16.72 -15.87
N SER A 336 -4.70 -15.44 -15.53
CA SER A 336 -3.60 -14.97 -14.69
C SER A 336 -3.63 -15.65 -13.33
N GLU A 337 -2.46 -16.12 -12.87
CA GLU A 337 -2.32 -16.67 -11.53
C GLU A 337 -2.71 -15.67 -10.45
N HIS A 338 -2.34 -14.39 -10.64
CA HIS A 338 -2.67 -13.31 -9.73
C HIS A 338 -4.20 -13.16 -9.58
N SER A 339 -4.93 -13.04 -10.71
CA SER A 339 -6.39 -12.85 -10.69
C SER A 339 -7.12 -14.06 -10.09
N ARG A 340 -6.69 -15.29 -10.43
CA ARG A 340 -7.26 -16.51 -9.82
C ARG A 340 -7.01 -16.57 -8.32
N HIS A 341 -5.82 -16.18 -7.87
CA HIS A 341 -5.47 -16.14 -6.45
C HIS A 341 -6.32 -15.10 -5.70
N LEU A 342 -6.44 -13.89 -6.24
CA LEU A 342 -7.27 -12.83 -5.67
C LEU A 342 -8.73 -13.28 -5.52
N ILE A 343 -9.30 -13.92 -6.55
CA ILE A 343 -10.68 -14.42 -6.50
C ILE A 343 -10.85 -15.57 -5.50
N ALA A 344 -9.84 -16.42 -5.35
CA ALA A 344 -9.85 -17.45 -4.31
C ALA A 344 -9.90 -16.82 -2.91
N HIS A 345 -9.10 -15.79 -2.65
CA HIS A 345 -9.12 -15.07 -1.36
C HIS A 345 -10.40 -14.26 -1.15
N ALA A 346 -10.99 -13.68 -2.20
CA ALA A 346 -12.26 -12.94 -2.10
C ALA A 346 -13.43 -13.83 -1.64
N LYS A 347 -13.33 -15.16 -1.79
CA LYS A 347 -14.29 -16.12 -1.22
C LYS A 347 -14.09 -16.34 0.28
N LEU A 348 -12.91 -16.07 0.79
CA LEU A 348 -12.46 -16.30 2.16
C LEU A 348 -12.48 -15.03 3.02
N GLY A 349 -12.46 -13.84 2.40
CA GLY A 349 -12.37 -12.56 3.10
C GLY A 349 -12.49 -11.37 2.15
N LYS A 350 -12.48 -10.15 2.69
CA LYS A 350 -12.39 -8.91 1.91
C LYS A 350 -10.96 -8.67 1.46
N CYS A 351 -10.74 -8.37 0.19
CA CYS A 351 -9.42 -8.13 -0.38
C CYS A 351 -9.22 -6.65 -0.69
N PHE A 352 -8.10 -6.09 -0.27
CA PHE A 352 -7.72 -4.70 -0.50
C PHE A 352 -6.45 -4.67 -1.34
N VAL A 353 -6.52 -4.08 -2.54
CA VAL A 353 -5.57 -4.35 -3.62
C VAL A 353 -4.96 -3.07 -4.17
N ARG A 354 -3.64 -2.99 -4.13
CA ARG A 354 -2.86 -1.86 -4.62
C ARG A 354 -2.91 -1.67 -6.14
N GLU A 355 -2.57 -2.72 -6.87
CA GLU A 355 -2.52 -2.71 -8.34
C GLU A 355 -3.78 -3.38 -8.91
N LEU A 356 -4.96 -2.79 -8.69
CA LEU A 356 -6.23 -3.38 -9.11
C LEU A 356 -6.68 -2.89 -10.50
N LYS A 357 -7.20 -3.80 -11.32
CA LYS A 357 -7.91 -3.46 -12.56
C LYS A 357 -9.18 -4.30 -12.67
N LEU A 358 -10.32 -3.66 -12.41
CA LEU A 358 -11.65 -4.28 -12.54
C LEU A 358 -12.15 -4.21 -13.99
N SER A 359 -11.83 -3.11 -14.68
CA SER A 359 -12.32 -2.77 -16.02
C SER A 359 -11.26 -2.73 -17.12
#